data_AF-A0A8T4E9B2-F1
#
_entry.id   AF-A0A8T4E9B2-F1
#
_cell.length_a   1.000
_cell.length_b   1.000
_cell.length_c   1.000
_cell.angle_alpha   90.00
_cell.angle_beta   90.00
_cell.angle_gamma   90.00
#
_symmetry.space_group_name_H-M   'P 1'
#
loop_
_entity.id
_entity.type
_entity.pdbx_description
1 polymer ?
#
loop_
_entity_poly.entity_id
_entity_poly.type
_entity_poly.pdbx_seq_one_letter_code
_entity_poly.pdbx_strand_id
1 'polypeptide(L)'
;MIIEGKIISSQLGEFGKDGILYGYLGIEDTQGNHLAIKIDSYSWYETLEIGEHVIIEASKLGTTNIIVARKISLKSNSDLISHSENVVSASS
;
A
#
# COMPACT_ATOMS: atom_id res chain seq x y z
N MET A 1 10.37 -6.11 -1.16
CA MET A 1 9.19 -6.98 -0.95
C MET A 1 7.96 -6.24 -1.44
N ILE A 2 6.96 -6.95 -1.97
CA ILE A 2 5.71 -6.35 -2.42
C ILE A 2 4.64 -6.69 -1.38
N ILE A 3 3.86 -5.68 -0.98
CA ILE A 3 2.74 -5.81 -0.05
C ILE A 3 1.52 -5.26 -0.77
N GLU A 4 0.45 -6.04 -0.80
CA GLU A 4 -0.84 -5.61 -1.34
C GLU A 4 -1.85 -5.55 -0.20
N GLY A 5 -2.61 -4.46 -0.12
CA GLY A 5 -3.57 -4.31 0.96
C GLY A 5 -4.34 -3.00 0.91
N LYS A 6 -5.07 -2.74 1.99
CA LYS A 6 -5.86 -1.53 2.20
C LYS A 6 -5.24 -0.66 3.29
N ILE A 7 -5.20 0.65 3.06
CA ILE A 7 -4.79 1.61 4.09
C ILE A 7 -5.91 1.71 5.13
N ILE A 8 -5.64 1.29 6.37
CA ILE A 8 -6.62 1.26 7.47
C ILE A 8 -6.37 2.32 8.55
N SER A 9 -5.15 2.86 8.61
CA SER A 9 -4.83 3.98 9.51
C SER A 9 -3.66 4.78 8.98
N SER A 10 -3.60 6.05 9.38
CA SER A 10 -2.53 6.97 9.01
C SER A 10 -2.10 7.76 10.24
N GLN A 11 -0.81 7.69 10.55
CA GLN A 11 -0.15 8.49 11.58
C GLN A 11 1.02 9.22 10.93
N LEU A 12 0.69 10.27 10.18
CA LEU A 12 1.65 11.09 9.45
C LEU A 12 1.78 12.47 10.11
N GLY A 13 3.00 12.97 10.12
CA GLY A 13 3.32 14.36 10.45
C GLY A 13 4.09 15.00 9.31
N GLU A 14 4.02 16.32 9.25
CA GLU A 14 4.84 17.12 8.34
C GLU A 14 6.13 17.55 9.05
N PHE A 15 7.24 17.48 8.33
CA PHE A 15 8.53 17.93 8.80
C PHE A 15 9.18 18.90 7.81
N GLY A 16 9.75 19.97 8.36
CA GLY A 16 10.44 21.00 7.58
C GLY A 16 9.49 21.94 6.85
N LYS A 17 10.08 22.88 6.11
CA LYS A 17 9.33 23.89 5.35
C LYS A 17 8.78 23.37 4.02
N ASP A 18 9.30 22.22 3.57
CA ASP A 18 8.97 21.63 2.27
C ASP A 18 7.79 20.64 2.36
N GLY A 19 7.14 20.54 3.53
CA GLY A 19 5.94 19.70 3.71
C GLY A 19 6.22 18.21 3.59
N ILE A 20 7.44 17.76 3.95
CA ILE A 20 7.80 16.36 3.81
C ILE A 20 7.00 15.53 4.83
N LEU A 21 6.26 14.55 4.33
CA LEU A 21 5.49 13.64 5.18
C LEU A 21 6.37 12.53 5.76
N TYR A 22 6.20 12.28 7.05
CA TYR A 22 6.85 11.20 7.77
C TYR A 22 5.86 10.52 8.71
N GLY A 23 6.04 9.22 8.93
CA GLY A 23 5.28 8.50 9.94
C GLY A 23 5.01 7.07 9.53
N TYR A 24 3.81 6.59 9.84
CA TYR A 24 3.40 5.23 9.56
C TYR A 24 1.99 5.16 8.97
N LEU A 25 1.83 4.28 8.00
CA LEU A 25 0.54 3.76 7.57
C LEU A 25 0.31 2.39 8.20
N GLY A 26 -0.91 2.15 8.67
CA GLY A 26 -1.38 0.79 8.94
C GLY A 26 -2.01 0.21 7.69
N ILE A 27 -1.54 -0.96 7.27
CA ILE A 27 -2.02 -1.70 6.11
C ILE A 27 -2.64 -3.01 6.59
N GLU A 28 -3.85 -3.30 6.13
CA GLU A 28 -4.42 -4.65 6.19
C GLU A 28 -4.13 -5.35 4.87
N ASP A 29 -3.37 -6.45 4.91
CA ASP A 29 -3.06 -7.21 3.70
C ASP A 29 -4.22 -8.12 3.27
N THR A 30 -4.08 -8.78 2.12
CA THR A 30 -5.11 -9.69 1.58
C THR A 30 -5.35 -10.94 2.42
N GLN A 31 -4.51 -11.22 3.41
CA GLN A 31 -4.65 -12.32 4.37
C GLN A 31 -5.24 -11.86 5.70
N GLY A 32 -5.56 -10.56 5.85
CA GLY A 32 -6.07 -9.97 7.08
C GLY A 32 -4.99 -9.67 8.13
N ASN A 33 -3.70 -9.72 7.76
CA ASN A 33 -2.63 -9.29 8.67
C ASN A 33 -2.54 -7.77 8.71
N HIS A 34 -2.24 -7.23 9.88
CA HIS A 34 -1.99 -5.80 10.06
C HIS A 34 -0.48 -5.50 10.07
N LEU A 35 -0.06 -4.60 9.19
CA LEU A 35 1.33 -4.21 8.99
C LEU A 35 1.49 -2.71 9.21
N ALA A 36 2.54 -2.31 9.94
CA ALA A 36 2.95 -0.93 10.05
C ALA A 36 4.02 -0.62 9.00
N ILE A 37 3.71 0.29 8.07
CA ILE A 37 4.58 0.68 6.96
C ILE A 37 5.07 2.11 7.19
N LYS A 38 6.39 2.26 7.36
CA LYS A 38 7.03 3.56 7.53
C LYS A 38 7.01 4.35 6.22
N ILE A 39 6.65 5.63 6.33
CA ILE A 39 6.82 6.66 5.30
C ILE A 39 7.99 7.57 5.70
N ASP A 40 8.87 7.85 4.74
CA ASP A 40 9.98 8.78 4.88
C ASP A 40 10.13 9.68 3.64
N SER A 41 11.10 10.59 3.66
CA SER A 41 11.39 11.52 2.55
C SER A 41 11.70 10.86 1.22
N TYR A 42 12.03 9.58 1.21
CA TYR A 42 12.37 8.81 0.02
C TYR A 42 11.20 7.92 -0.43
N SER A 43 10.06 7.95 0.27
CA SER A 43 8.84 7.27 -0.13
C SER A 43 8.15 8.09 -1.23
N TRP A 44 7.96 7.47 -2.39
CA TRP A 44 7.05 7.99 -3.40
C TRP A 44 5.66 7.36 -3.24
N TYR A 45 4.61 8.12 -3.47
CA TYR A 45 3.23 7.63 -3.31
C TYR A 45 2.25 8.32 -4.26
N GLU A 46 1.28 7.55 -4.74
CA GLU A 46 0.08 8.07 -5.43
C GLU A 46 -0.99 8.51 -4.43
N THR A 47 -1.15 7.76 -3.33
CA THR A 47 -2.11 8.05 -2.27
C THR A 47 -1.55 7.63 -0.91
N LEU A 48 -2.03 8.30 0.14
CA LEU A 48 -1.85 7.93 1.54
C LEU A 48 -3.19 7.92 2.30
N GLU A 49 -4.30 7.95 1.56
CA GLU A 49 -5.65 8.08 2.12
C GLU A 49 -6.16 6.77 2.71
N ILE A 50 -6.81 6.86 3.86
CA ILE A 50 -7.43 5.70 4.52
C ILE A 50 -8.61 5.24 3.68
N GLY A 51 -8.70 3.93 3.43
CA GLY A 51 -9.75 3.31 2.63
C GLY A 51 -9.25 2.81 1.27
N GLU A 52 -8.15 3.37 0.76
CA GLU A 52 -7.63 3.04 -0.55
C GLU A 52 -6.91 1.68 -0.57
N HIS A 53 -7.06 0.98 -1.70
CA HIS A 53 -6.33 -0.26 -1.97
C HIS A 53 -5.06 0.06 -2.73
N VAL A 54 -3.94 -0.49 -2.26
CA VAL A 54 -2.61 -0.12 -2.73
C VAL A 54 -1.71 -1.33 -2.92
N ILE A 55 -0.75 -1.17 -3.83
CA ILE A 55 0.43 -2.03 -3.97
C ILE A 55 1.64 -1.24 -3.47
N ILE A 56 2.37 -1.81 -2.53
CA ILE A 56 3.48 -1.18 -1.83
C ILE A 56 4.77 -1.93 -2.14
N GLU A 57 5.72 -1.24 -2.76
CA GLU A 57 7.10 -1.68 -2.84
C GLU A 57 7.82 -1.28 -1.56
N ALA A 58 8.14 -2.26 -0.72
CA ALA A 58 8.72 -2.04 0.60
C ALA A 58 10.09 -2.71 0.79
N SER A 59 10.85 -2.19 1.74
CA SER A 59 12.15 -2.73 2.14
C SER A 59 12.28 -2.72 3.67
N LYS A 60 13.19 -3.52 4.23
CA LYS A 60 13.57 -3.37 5.64
C LYS A 60 14.52 -2.19 5.78
N LEU A 61 14.36 -1.41 6.84
CA LEU A 61 15.28 -0.33 7.15
C LEU A 61 16.56 -0.89 7.78
N GLY A 62 17.60 -1.05 6.97
CA GLY A 62 18.88 -1.61 7.41
C GLY A 62 18.71 -3.02 7.99
N THR A 63 19.25 -3.25 9.19
CA THR A 63 19.14 -4.51 9.93
C THR A 63 17.94 -4.57 10.88
N THR A 64 17.07 -3.55 10.86
CA THR A 64 15.90 -3.49 11.74
C THR A 64 14.72 -4.33 11.19
N ASN A 65 13.68 -4.49 11.99
CA ASN A 65 12.41 -5.08 11.57
C ASN A 65 11.41 -4.04 11.01
N ILE A 66 11.83 -2.78 10.87
CA ILE A 66 10.96 -1.73 10.35
C ILE A 66 10.82 -1.89 8.84
N ILE A 67 9.58 -1.99 8.38
CA ILE A 67 9.24 -2.01 6.95
C ILE A 67 9.03 -0.57 6.50
N VAL A 68 9.74 -0.15 5.47
CA VAL A 68 9.64 1.19 4.88
C VAL A 68 9.17 1.11 3.43
N ALA A 69 8.17 1.92 3.10
CA ALA A 69 7.68 2.05 1.73
C ALA A 69 8.69 2.83 0.89
N ARG A 70 8.98 2.32 -0.30
CA ARG A 70 9.73 3.03 -1.34
C ARG A 70 8.79 3.55 -2.41
N LYS A 71 7.75 2.78 -2.73
CA LYS A 71 6.70 3.18 -3.67
C LYS A 71 5.34 2.70 -3.17
N ILE A 72 4.32 3.56 -3.26
CA ILE A 72 2.91 3.21 -3.02
C ILE A 72 2.12 3.60 -4.27
N SER A 73 1.51 2.62 -4.93
CA SER A 73 0.63 2.84 -6.08
C SER A 73 -0.79 2.39 -5.77
N LEU A 74 -1.78 3.07 -6.32
CA LEU A 74 -3.18 2.63 -6.28
C LEU A 74 -3.29 1.28 -6.98
N LYS A 75 -4.03 0.36 -6.37
CA LYS A 75 -4.40 -0.88 -7.03
C LYS A 75 -5.52 -0.56 -8.02
N SER A 76 -5.20 -0.58 -9.31
CA SER A 76 -6.21 -0.33 -10.35
C SER A 76 -7.26 -1.45 -10.38
N ASN A 77 -8.54 -1.08 -10.49
CA ASN A 77 -9.65 -2.03 -10.61
C ASN A 77 -9.57 -2.96 -11.83
N SER A 78 -8.72 -2.63 -12.81
CA SER A 78 -8.50 -3.46 -14.00
C SER A 78 -7.97 -4.87 -13.68
N ASP A 79 -7.31 -5.06 -12.53
CA ASP A 79 -6.82 -6.37 -12.10
C ASP A 79 -7.92 -7.27 -11.49
N LEU A 80 -9.09 -6.70 -11.17
CA LEU A 80 -10.25 -7.45 -10.65
C LEU A 80 -11.12 -8.02 -11.78
N ILE A 81 -11.03 -7.48 -13.00
CA ILE A 81 -11.87 -7.89 -14.14
C ILE A 81 -11.29 -9.15 -14.83
N SER A 82 -9.99 -9.43 -14.67
CA SER A 82 -9.33 -10.58 -15.32
C SER A 82 -9.70 -11.95 -14.73
N HIS A 83 -10.43 -12.01 -13.61
CA HIS A 83 -10.87 -13.28 -12.99
C HIS A 83 -12.37 -13.57 -13.16
N SER A 84 -13.16 -12.66 -13.76
CA SER A 84 -14.62 -12.82 -13.87
C SER A 84 -15.13 -13.31 -15.24
N GLU A 85 -14.27 -13.42 -16.27
CA GLU A 85 -14.72 -13.75 -17.64
C GLU A 85 -14.67 -15.24 -18.02
N ASN A 86 -14.45 -16.18 -17.08
CA ASN A 86 -14.33 -17.60 -17.43
C ASN A 86 -15.49 -18.51 -16.99
N VAL A 87 -16.67 -17.94 -16.70
CA VAL A 87 -17.83 -18.73 -16.23
C VAL A 87 -19.16 -18.40 -16.91
N VAL A 88 -19.18 -18.01 -18.19
CA VAL A 88 -20.44 -18.05 -18.98
C VAL A 88 -20.17 -18.39 -20.45
N SER A 89 -19.87 -19.65 -20.74
CA SER A 89 -20.04 -20.21 -22.10
C SER A 89 -20.11 -21.74 -22.04
N ALA A 90 -21.28 -22.26 -21.67
CA ALA A 90 -21.69 -23.64 -21.98
C ALA A 90 -23.20 -23.78 -21.74
N SER A 91 -24.01 -23.28 -22.67
CA SER A 91 -25.39 -23.74 -22.91
C SER A 91 -25.74 -23.40 -24.36
N SER A 92 -25.55 -24.36 -25.26
CA SER A 92 -26.19 -24.43 -26.58
C SER A 92 -26.81 -25.80 -26.71
#